data_AF-A0A345Z4B3-F1
#
_entry.id   AF-A0A345Z4B3-F1
#
_cell.length_a   1.000
_cell.length_b   1.000
_cell.length_c   1.000
_cell.angle_alpha   90.00
_cell.angle_beta   90.00
_cell.angle_gamma   90.00
#
_symmetry.space_group_name_H-M   'P 1'
#
loop_
_entity.id
_entity.type
_entity.pdbx_description
1 polymer ?
#
loop_
_entity_poly.entity_id
_entity_poly.type
_entity_poly.pdbx_seq_one_letter_code
_entity_poly.pdbx_strand_id
1 'polypeptide(L)'
;MNKNYKDFMSLKALNDSLTGNSMTSVEFKQVINNITNFIDQEIFINDDLVFQLTEISKNSGRDLDINFKSSFVIEKDLELIFNNLNYCKELLERCLFQKTIFFNFMIFTEVKSMVRYYLEKSYRYNSLMDYKKLFKINSVQFHEQNEMFKYLFSIFDKLVYIINHLNQKYFKNTTSDNRDLTLKFFINFAGDARSFTKSAEHHEKLVKGLNAIRYSNAWHYVRKLRNNLEHDFADPSSQYNISFSILLLFIIIGRCMLLINDTFMDDREINEILAIQQRKIKNQK
;
A
#
# COMPACT_ATOMS: atom_id res chain seq x y z
N MET A 1 27.13 7.40 -14.39
CA MET A 1 26.32 6.17 -14.62
C MET A 1 25.64 5.82 -13.30
N ASN A 2 24.37 6.16 -13.18
CA ASN A 2 23.55 5.98 -11.97
C ASN A 2 23.30 4.49 -11.68
N LYS A 3 23.31 4.12 -10.40
CA LYS A 3 23.74 2.79 -9.94
C LYS A 3 22.63 1.75 -9.70
N ASN A 4 21.33 2.07 -9.85
CA ASN A 4 20.25 1.14 -9.45
C ASN A 4 19.13 0.84 -10.48
N TYR A 5 19.43 0.82 -11.79
CA TYR A 5 18.40 0.48 -12.82
C TYR A 5 18.39 -0.99 -13.27
N LYS A 6 19.42 -1.76 -12.93
CA LYS A 6 19.45 -3.20 -13.25
C LYS A 6 18.38 -3.98 -12.47
N ASP A 7 18.13 -3.57 -11.24
CA ASP A 7 17.17 -4.25 -10.37
C ASP A 7 15.72 -3.98 -10.81
N PHE A 8 15.39 -2.78 -11.30
CA PHE A 8 14.09 -2.51 -11.93
C PHE A 8 13.91 -3.22 -13.29
N MET A 9 14.96 -3.35 -14.09
CA MET A 9 14.91 -4.15 -15.33
C MET A 9 14.66 -5.65 -15.03
N SER A 10 15.08 -6.14 -13.86
CA SER A 10 14.74 -7.49 -13.41
C SER A 10 13.24 -7.65 -13.09
N LEU A 11 12.55 -6.59 -12.66
CA LEU A 11 11.10 -6.62 -12.41
C LEU A 11 10.29 -6.75 -13.68
N LYS A 12 10.71 -6.12 -14.78
CA LYS A 12 10.06 -6.31 -16.08
C LYS A 12 10.17 -7.78 -16.53
N ALA A 13 11.36 -8.37 -16.44
CA ALA A 13 11.56 -9.78 -16.75
C ALA A 13 10.73 -10.71 -15.83
N LEU A 14 10.61 -10.37 -14.54
CA LEU A 14 9.72 -11.08 -13.61
C LEU A 14 8.24 -10.93 -13.98
N ASN A 15 7.81 -9.74 -14.38
CA ASN A 15 6.44 -9.47 -14.85
C ASN A 15 6.13 -10.26 -16.13
N ASP A 16 7.06 -10.28 -17.07
CA ASP A 16 6.96 -11.05 -18.32
C ASP A 16 6.89 -12.56 -18.04
N SER A 17 7.58 -13.07 -17.00
CA SER A 17 7.50 -14.48 -16.59
C SER A 17 6.12 -14.90 -16.08
N LEU A 18 5.30 -13.94 -15.61
CA LEU A 18 3.91 -14.17 -15.20
C LEU A 18 2.91 -14.11 -16.37
N THR A 19 3.35 -13.65 -17.55
CA THR A 19 2.57 -13.67 -18.79
C THR A 19 2.91 -14.91 -19.62
N GLY A 20 2.00 -15.88 -19.67
CA GLY A 20 2.01 -16.92 -20.71
C GLY A 20 2.36 -18.34 -20.27
N ASN A 21 2.89 -18.55 -19.05
CA ASN A 21 3.27 -19.90 -18.59
C ASN A 21 2.51 -20.35 -17.33
N SER A 22 2.21 -21.65 -17.27
CA SER A 22 1.72 -22.30 -16.05
C SER A 22 2.83 -22.31 -14.99
N MET A 23 2.80 -21.34 -14.08
CA MET A 23 3.77 -21.25 -12.98
C MET A 23 3.40 -22.16 -11.81
N THR A 24 4.39 -22.88 -11.28
CA THR A 24 4.27 -23.69 -10.06
C THR A 24 4.07 -22.81 -8.82
N SER A 25 3.62 -23.39 -7.71
CA SER A 25 3.49 -22.65 -6.43
C SER A 25 4.84 -22.16 -5.89
N VAL A 26 5.92 -22.90 -6.15
CA VAL A 26 7.28 -22.57 -5.71
C VAL A 26 7.82 -21.36 -6.46
N GLU A 27 7.72 -21.35 -7.78
CA GLU A 27 8.14 -20.23 -8.63
C GLU A 27 7.34 -18.97 -8.29
N PHE A 28 6.03 -19.10 -8.07
CA PHE A 28 5.19 -17.97 -7.68
C PHE A 28 5.60 -17.38 -6.32
N LYS A 29 5.96 -18.24 -5.36
CA LYS A 29 6.50 -17.79 -4.06
C LYS A 29 7.84 -17.06 -4.22
N GLN A 30 8.71 -17.51 -5.13
CA GLN A 30 9.95 -16.81 -5.43
C GLN A 30 9.69 -15.43 -6.02
N VAL A 31 8.73 -15.30 -6.93
CA VAL A 31 8.33 -14.00 -7.49
C VAL A 31 7.87 -13.05 -6.38
N ILE A 32 7.00 -13.51 -5.46
CA ILE A 32 6.53 -12.71 -4.32
C ILE A 32 7.70 -12.27 -3.43
N ASN A 33 8.63 -13.18 -3.13
CA ASN A 33 9.80 -12.86 -2.33
C ASN A 33 10.68 -11.81 -3.03
N ASN A 34 10.87 -11.93 -4.34
CA ASN A 34 11.68 -10.99 -5.12
C ASN A 34 11.07 -9.59 -5.14
N ILE A 35 9.77 -9.45 -5.43
CA ILE A 35 9.12 -8.12 -5.39
C ILE A 35 9.07 -7.55 -3.97
N THR A 36 8.88 -8.41 -2.96
CA THR A 36 8.90 -7.97 -1.56
C THR A 36 10.27 -7.41 -1.16
N ASN A 37 11.33 -8.15 -1.46
CA ASN A 37 12.70 -7.71 -1.18
C ASN A 37 13.04 -6.45 -1.95
N PHE A 38 12.63 -6.38 -3.21
CA PHE A 38 12.82 -5.20 -4.05
C PHE A 38 12.16 -3.96 -3.43
N ILE A 39 10.88 -4.04 -3.09
CA ILE A 39 10.14 -2.92 -2.48
C ILE A 39 10.80 -2.52 -1.15
N ASP A 40 11.14 -3.50 -0.31
CA ASP A 40 11.74 -3.21 1.00
C ASP A 40 13.09 -2.50 0.86
N GLN A 41 13.95 -2.93 -0.06
CA GLN A 41 15.26 -2.32 -0.28
C GLN A 41 15.18 -0.98 -1.04
N GLU A 42 14.50 -0.94 -2.17
CA GLU A 42 14.55 0.21 -3.09
C GLU A 42 13.53 1.30 -2.78
N ILE A 43 12.46 1.01 -2.03
CA ILE A 43 11.40 1.98 -1.74
C ILE A 43 11.38 2.39 -0.27
N PHE A 44 11.63 1.46 0.67
CA PHE A 44 11.57 1.78 2.10
C PHE A 44 12.91 2.04 2.75
N ILE A 45 13.98 1.41 2.29
CA ILE A 45 15.33 1.58 2.84
C ILE A 45 16.13 2.61 2.04
N ASN A 46 16.09 2.52 0.70
CA ASN A 46 16.73 3.49 -0.18
C ASN A 46 15.85 4.72 -0.36
N ASP A 47 16.38 5.88 0.01
CA ASP A 47 15.68 7.16 -0.05
C ASP A 47 15.68 7.79 -1.45
N ASP A 48 16.47 7.28 -2.41
CA ASP A 48 16.65 7.90 -3.73
C ASP A 48 15.33 8.11 -4.47
N LEU A 49 14.51 7.07 -4.59
CA LEU A 49 13.20 7.17 -5.26
C LEU A 49 12.32 8.23 -4.59
N VAL A 50 12.26 8.25 -3.26
CA VAL A 50 11.43 9.20 -2.51
C VAL A 50 11.96 10.63 -2.65
N PHE A 51 13.28 10.80 -2.71
CA PHE A 51 13.91 12.06 -3.05
C PHE A 51 13.48 12.55 -4.44
N GLN A 52 13.55 11.69 -5.47
CA GLN A 52 13.08 12.05 -6.81
C GLN A 52 11.61 12.49 -6.80
N LEU A 53 10.75 11.76 -6.10
CA LEU A 53 9.33 12.08 -6.00
C LEU A 53 9.08 13.42 -5.27
N THR A 54 9.90 13.74 -4.28
CA THR A 54 9.82 15.02 -3.54
C THR A 54 10.18 16.19 -4.47
N GLU A 55 11.24 16.06 -5.25
CA GLU A 55 11.64 17.07 -6.24
C GLU A 55 10.60 17.24 -7.35
N ILE A 56 10.01 16.14 -7.84
CA ILE A 56 8.88 16.19 -8.79
C ILE A 56 7.68 16.92 -8.18
N SER A 57 7.32 16.61 -6.93
CA SER A 57 6.21 17.25 -6.23
C SER A 57 6.43 18.75 -6.10
N LYS A 58 7.66 19.15 -5.72
CA LYS A 58 8.07 20.55 -5.60
C LYS A 58 7.94 21.31 -6.92
N ASN A 59 8.38 20.69 -8.02
CA ASN A 59 8.23 21.25 -9.37
C ASN A 59 6.75 21.37 -9.81
N SER A 60 5.84 20.60 -9.20
CA SER A 60 4.38 20.70 -9.39
C SER A 60 3.68 21.63 -8.39
N GLY A 61 4.42 22.50 -7.70
CA GLY A 61 3.87 23.46 -6.74
C GLY A 61 3.51 22.87 -5.38
N ARG A 62 4.05 21.70 -5.01
CA ARG A 62 3.84 21.05 -3.70
C ARG A 62 5.17 20.77 -3.03
N ASP A 63 5.58 21.66 -2.13
CA ASP A 63 6.75 21.43 -1.31
C ASP A 63 6.39 20.54 -0.11
N LEU A 64 6.77 19.28 -0.19
CA LEU A 64 6.62 18.32 0.90
C LEU A 64 7.95 18.32 1.66
N ASP A 65 8.02 19.06 2.76
CA ASP A 65 9.20 19.28 3.62
C ASP A 65 9.85 17.98 4.15
N ILE A 66 10.54 17.20 3.31
CA ILE A 66 11.11 15.89 3.69
C ILE A 66 12.63 16.04 3.78
N ASN A 67 13.16 15.67 4.93
CA ASN A 67 14.58 15.75 5.20
C ASN A 67 15.27 14.43 4.86
N PHE A 68 16.23 14.49 3.94
CA PHE A 68 17.06 13.37 3.53
C PHE A 68 18.43 13.46 4.19
N LYS A 69 18.95 12.34 4.68
CA LYS A 69 20.28 12.30 5.31
C LYS A 69 21.42 12.31 4.29
N SER A 70 21.14 11.85 3.08
CA SER A 70 22.10 11.68 2.00
C SER A 70 21.82 12.67 0.87
N SER A 71 22.85 13.02 0.12
CA SER A 71 22.72 13.76 -1.14
C SER A 71 22.44 12.80 -2.29
N PHE A 72 21.40 13.09 -3.07
CA PHE A 72 21.01 12.32 -4.25
C PHE A 72 21.16 13.16 -5.51
N VAL A 73 21.35 12.49 -6.65
CA VAL A 73 21.39 13.14 -7.96
C VAL A 73 19.99 13.11 -8.54
N ILE A 74 19.47 14.27 -8.96
CA ILE A 74 18.16 14.34 -9.61
C ILE A 74 18.20 13.58 -10.94
N GLU A 75 17.35 12.58 -11.06
CA GLU A 75 17.06 11.90 -12.31
C GLU A 75 16.15 12.79 -13.16
N LYS A 76 16.58 13.10 -14.38
CA LYS A 76 15.84 13.95 -15.31
C LYS A 76 14.84 13.16 -16.13
N ASP A 77 15.05 11.85 -16.26
CA ASP A 77 14.16 10.96 -16.99
C ASP A 77 12.95 10.57 -16.14
N LEU A 78 11.88 11.37 -16.22
CA LEU A 78 10.60 11.08 -15.57
C LEU A 78 9.95 9.79 -16.08
N GLU A 79 10.21 9.41 -17.34
CA GLU A 79 9.65 8.20 -17.93
C GLU A 79 10.27 6.95 -17.30
N LEU A 80 11.57 7.01 -17.01
CA LEU A 80 12.26 5.96 -16.27
C LEU A 80 11.68 5.77 -14.85
N ILE A 81 11.49 6.86 -14.10
CA ILE A 81 10.88 6.80 -12.76
C ILE A 81 9.46 6.22 -12.84
N PHE A 82 8.70 6.63 -13.84
CA PHE A 82 7.33 6.16 -14.03
C PHE A 82 7.29 4.67 -14.33
N ASN A 83 8.10 4.22 -15.29
CA ASN A 83 8.18 2.81 -15.67
C ASN A 83 8.57 1.93 -14.49
N ASN A 84 9.52 2.37 -13.66
CA ASN A 84 9.94 1.69 -12.45
C ASN A 84 8.79 1.45 -11.45
N LEU A 85 8.04 2.50 -11.14
CA LEU A 85 6.86 2.42 -10.26
C LEU A 85 5.73 1.60 -10.90
N ASN A 86 5.49 1.77 -12.20
CA ASN A 86 4.44 1.05 -12.90
C ASN A 86 4.74 -0.46 -13.02
N TYR A 87 5.99 -0.87 -13.22
CA TYR A 87 6.36 -2.29 -13.17
C TYR A 87 6.14 -2.89 -11.78
N CYS A 88 6.45 -2.16 -10.71
CA CYS A 88 6.11 -2.60 -9.35
C CYS A 88 4.59 -2.75 -9.17
N LYS A 89 3.81 -1.78 -9.67
CA LYS A 89 2.34 -1.81 -9.62
C LYS A 89 1.78 -3.04 -10.35
N GLU A 90 2.21 -3.28 -11.59
CA GLU A 90 1.77 -4.41 -12.40
C GLU A 90 2.13 -5.75 -11.76
N LEU A 91 3.35 -5.88 -11.23
CA LEU A 91 3.78 -7.11 -10.59
C LEU A 91 2.97 -7.39 -9.30
N LEU A 92 2.71 -6.35 -8.49
CA LEU A 92 1.84 -6.45 -7.32
C LEU A 92 0.41 -6.81 -7.70
N GLU A 93 -0.15 -6.19 -8.74
CA GLU A 93 -1.47 -6.54 -9.26
C GLU A 93 -1.55 -8.02 -9.61
N ARG A 94 -0.56 -8.55 -10.34
CA ARG A 94 -0.53 -9.97 -10.70
C ARG A 94 -0.44 -10.86 -9.46
N CYS A 95 0.41 -10.51 -8.50
CA CYS A 95 0.54 -11.26 -7.26
C CYS A 95 -0.79 -11.28 -6.46
N LEU A 96 -1.51 -10.17 -6.41
CA LEU A 96 -2.74 -10.02 -5.63
C LEU A 96 -3.99 -10.60 -6.32
N PHE A 97 -4.04 -10.59 -7.66
CA PHE A 97 -5.28 -10.85 -8.40
C PHE A 97 -5.21 -11.97 -9.46
N GLN A 98 -4.04 -12.32 -10.02
CA GLN A 98 -3.95 -13.31 -11.11
C GLN A 98 -4.09 -14.76 -10.61
N LYS A 99 -3.79 -15.03 -9.33
CA LYS A 99 -4.04 -16.31 -8.67
C LYS A 99 -5.11 -16.09 -7.60
N THR A 100 -6.23 -16.80 -7.68
CA THR A 100 -7.37 -16.73 -6.74
C THR A 100 -7.02 -17.01 -5.27
N ILE A 101 -5.78 -17.40 -4.98
CA ILE A 101 -5.31 -17.86 -3.67
C ILE A 101 -4.77 -16.71 -2.82
N PHE A 102 -4.29 -15.60 -3.41
CA PHE A 102 -3.57 -14.58 -2.65
C PHE A 102 -4.50 -13.52 -2.04
N PHE A 103 -4.22 -13.13 -0.78
CA PHE A 103 -5.02 -12.22 0.04
C PHE A 103 -6.51 -12.58 -0.01
N ASN A 104 -6.82 -13.88 0.07
CA ASN A 104 -8.19 -14.38 0.02
C ASN A 104 -8.74 -14.52 1.43
N PHE A 105 -8.94 -13.38 2.09
CA PHE A 105 -9.53 -13.32 3.43
C PHE A 105 -10.96 -12.79 3.33
N MET A 106 -11.93 -13.58 3.79
CA MET A 106 -13.35 -13.20 3.81
C MET A 106 -13.54 -11.87 4.54
N ILE A 107 -12.84 -11.69 5.67
CA ILE A 107 -12.89 -10.46 6.48
C ILE A 107 -12.36 -9.22 5.74
N PHE A 108 -11.53 -9.39 4.71
CA PHE A 108 -10.95 -8.30 3.92
C PHE A 108 -11.47 -8.26 2.47
N THR A 109 -12.59 -8.93 2.17
CA THR A 109 -13.18 -8.95 0.83
C THR A 109 -13.42 -7.54 0.29
N GLU A 110 -13.96 -6.64 1.13
CA GLU A 110 -14.20 -5.25 0.74
C GLU A 110 -12.90 -4.51 0.42
N VAL A 111 -11.85 -4.69 1.24
CA VAL A 111 -10.53 -4.09 0.99
C VAL A 111 -9.95 -4.58 -0.35
N LYS A 112 -10.02 -5.88 -0.62
CA LYS A 112 -9.55 -6.46 -1.89
C LYS A 112 -10.32 -5.87 -3.09
N SER A 113 -11.64 -5.68 -2.94
CA SER A 113 -12.48 -5.04 -3.96
C SER A 113 -12.15 -3.57 -4.16
N MET A 114 -11.84 -2.81 -3.11
CA MET A 114 -11.42 -1.40 -3.22
C MET A 114 -10.12 -1.27 -4.02
N VAL A 115 -9.14 -2.14 -3.76
CA VAL A 115 -7.86 -2.17 -4.47
C VAL A 115 -8.06 -2.54 -5.94
N ARG A 116 -8.93 -3.53 -6.22
CA ARG A 116 -9.27 -3.91 -7.59
C ARG A 116 -9.99 -2.79 -8.34
N TYR A 117 -10.92 -2.10 -7.69
CA TYR A 117 -11.61 -0.95 -8.26
C TYR A 117 -10.63 0.16 -8.64
N TYR A 118 -9.63 0.45 -7.80
CA TYR A 118 -8.55 1.37 -8.17
C TYR A 118 -7.85 0.93 -9.45
N LEU A 119 -7.43 -0.33 -9.55
CA LEU A 119 -6.70 -0.83 -10.71
C LEU A 119 -7.52 -0.66 -11.99
N GLU A 120 -8.77 -1.11 -11.98
CA GLU A 120 -9.69 -0.97 -13.10
C GLU A 120 -9.92 0.50 -13.48
N LYS A 121 -10.06 1.40 -12.49
CA LYS A 121 -10.19 2.84 -12.73
C LYS A 121 -8.88 3.43 -13.28
N SER A 122 -7.71 3.01 -12.82
CA SER A 122 -6.41 3.49 -13.31
C SER A 122 -6.19 3.19 -14.80
N TYR A 123 -6.69 2.06 -15.29
CA TYR A 123 -6.62 1.69 -16.71
C TYR A 123 -7.63 2.44 -17.58
N ARG A 124 -8.70 2.97 -16.99
CA ARG A 124 -9.78 3.65 -17.72
C ARG A 124 -9.54 5.14 -17.90
N TYR A 125 -8.90 5.79 -16.93
CA TYR A 125 -8.77 7.25 -16.89
C TYR A 125 -7.32 7.68 -17.14
N ASN A 126 -7.07 8.31 -18.29
CA ASN A 126 -5.73 8.78 -18.67
C ASN A 126 -5.11 9.73 -17.63
N SER A 127 -5.92 10.52 -16.92
CA SER A 127 -5.47 11.41 -15.85
C SER A 127 -4.76 10.69 -14.70
N LEU A 128 -5.03 9.39 -14.50
CA LEU A 128 -4.39 8.58 -13.46
C LEU A 128 -3.06 7.95 -13.92
N MET A 129 -2.79 7.94 -15.23
CA MET A 129 -1.58 7.38 -15.84
C MET A 129 -0.66 8.44 -16.46
N ASP A 130 -1.20 9.62 -16.79
CA ASP A 130 -0.44 10.73 -17.36
C ASP A 130 0.38 11.41 -16.26
N TYR A 131 1.68 11.14 -16.26
CA TYR A 131 2.66 11.72 -15.35
C TYR A 131 3.33 12.99 -15.90
N LYS A 132 3.09 13.34 -17.18
CA LYS A 132 3.72 14.49 -17.83
C LYS A 132 2.85 15.74 -17.72
N LYS A 133 1.52 15.59 -17.79
CA LYS A 133 0.59 16.72 -17.82
C LYS A 133 0.24 17.23 -16.43
N LEU A 134 0.41 18.53 -16.19
CA LEU A 134 -0.06 19.19 -14.98
C LEU A 134 -1.51 19.68 -15.13
N PHE A 135 -2.26 19.65 -14.04
CA PHE A 135 -3.69 19.96 -14.01
C PHE A 135 -4.00 21.13 -13.07
N LYS A 136 -4.85 22.05 -13.52
CA LYS A 136 -5.35 23.15 -12.66
C LYS A 136 -6.34 22.61 -11.64
N ILE A 137 -6.46 23.29 -10.49
CA ILE A 137 -7.38 22.90 -9.41
C ILE A 137 -8.84 22.75 -9.87
N ASN A 138 -9.29 23.52 -10.86
CA ASN A 138 -10.66 23.48 -11.37
C ASN A 138 -10.89 22.43 -12.47
N SER A 139 -9.90 21.60 -12.78
CA SER A 139 -10.02 20.58 -13.82
C SER A 139 -10.53 19.25 -13.25
N VAL A 140 -11.28 18.52 -14.07
CA VAL A 140 -11.78 17.18 -13.72
C VAL A 140 -10.63 16.24 -13.34
N GLN A 141 -9.54 16.29 -14.10
CA GLN A 141 -8.37 15.42 -13.91
C GLN A 141 -7.66 15.63 -12.58
N PHE A 142 -7.59 16.88 -12.11
CA PHE A 142 -7.07 17.18 -10.77
C PHE A 142 -7.92 16.51 -9.69
N HIS A 143 -9.25 16.64 -9.80
CA HIS A 143 -10.17 16.03 -8.85
C HIS A 143 -10.16 14.50 -8.93
N GLU A 144 -10.05 13.91 -10.12
CA GLU A 144 -9.91 12.46 -10.32
C GLU A 144 -8.65 11.92 -9.61
N GLN A 145 -7.51 12.59 -9.74
CA GLN A 145 -6.28 12.19 -9.04
C GLN A 145 -6.44 12.30 -7.52
N ASN A 146 -7.01 13.40 -7.01
CA ASN A 146 -7.18 13.61 -5.56
C ASN A 146 -8.18 12.64 -4.94
N GLU A 147 -9.32 12.42 -5.60
CA GLU A 147 -10.30 11.42 -5.21
C GLU A 147 -9.64 10.05 -5.12
N MET A 148 -8.87 9.69 -6.14
CA MET A 148 -8.22 8.40 -6.18
C MET A 148 -7.21 8.21 -5.05
N PHE A 149 -6.36 9.22 -4.82
CA PHE A 149 -5.38 9.18 -3.73
C PHE A 149 -6.06 9.02 -2.37
N LYS A 150 -7.12 9.80 -2.08
CA LYS A 150 -7.86 9.73 -0.82
C LYS A 150 -8.58 8.39 -0.66
N TYR A 151 -9.19 7.89 -1.72
CA TYR A 151 -9.86 6.59 -1.71
C TYR A 151 -8.88 5.45 -1.42
N LEU A 152 -7.72 5.43 -2.09
CA LEU A 152 -6.67 4.46 -1.79
C LEU A 152 -6.17 4.57 -0.35
N PHE A 153 -5.95 5.79 0.15
CA PHE A 153 -5.44 5.99 1.51
C PHE A 153 -6.41 5.42 2.56
N SER A 154 -7.73 5.50 2.32
CA SER A 154 -8.76 4.96 3.22
C SER A 154 -8.70 3.45 3.44
N ILE A 155 -7.97 2.70 2.59
CA ILE A 155 -7.72 1.26 2.77
C ILE A 155 -7.04 0.98 4.12
N PHE A 156 -6.12 1.84 4.56
CA PHE A 156 -5.48 1.69 5.87
C PHE A 156 -6.48 1.79 7.01
N ASP A 157 -7.40 2.75 6.93
CA ASP A 157 -8.45 2.98 7.92
C ASP A 157 -9.41 1.77 7.96
N LYS A 158 -9.75 1.23 6.78
CA LYS A 158 -10.61 0.05 6.67
C LYS A 158 -9.94 -1.20 7.26
N LEU A 159 -8.67 -1.44 6.95
CA LEU A 159 -7.90 -2.58 7.47
C LEU A 159 -7.84 -2.57 9.01
N VAL A 160 -7.48 -1.43 9.60
CA VAL A 160 -7.38 -1.30 11.07
C VAL A 160 -8.74 -1.39 11.74
N TYR A 161 -9.77 -0.81 11.13
CA TYR A 161 -11.13 -0.89 11.66
C TYR A 161 -11.63 -2.34 11.71
N ILE A 162 -11.49 -3.11 10.63
CA ILE A 162 -11.94 -4.51 10.57
C ILE A 162 -11.30 -5.33 11.69
N ILE A 163 -9.97 -5.24 11.82
CA ILE A 163 -9.24 -6.03 12.81
C ILE A 163 -9.54 -5.58 14.23
N ASN A 164 -9.60 -4.28 14.49
CA ASN A 164 -10.00 -3.76 15.78
C ASN A 164 -11.41 -4.25 16.14
N HIS A 165 -12.38 -4.13 15.22
CA HIS A 165 -13.75 -4.57 15.45
C HIS A 165 -13.84 -6.06 15.80
N LEU A 166 -13.15 -6.93 15.05
CA LEU A 166 -13.13 -8.36 15.35
C LEU A 166 -12.44 -8.64 16.70
N ASN A 167 -11.34 -7.96 17.00
CA ASN A 167 -10.63 -8.11 18.27
C ASN A 167 -11.52 -7.71 19.47
N GLN A 168 -12.19 -6.55 19.38
CA GLN A 168 -13.09 -6.06 20.42
C GLN A 168 -14.26 -7.03 20.64
N LYS A 169 -14.91 -7.43 19.54
CA LYS A 169 -16.10 -8.28 19.57
C LYS A 169 -15.84 -9.68 20.10
N TYR A 170 -14.74 -10.32 19.68
CA TYR A 170 -14.52 -11.74 19.95
C TYR A 170 -13.48 -12.03 21.04
N PHE A 171 -12.57 -11.10 21.34
CA PHE A 171 -11.47 -11.38 22.27
C PHE A 171 -11.47 -10.48 23.51
N LYS A 172 -12.02 -9.27 23.43
CA LYS A 172 -12.11 -8.34 24.57
C LYS A 172 -13.51 -8.28 25.20
N ASN A 173 -14.52 -8.85 24.56
CA ASN A 173 -15.93 -8.84 24.99
C ASN A 173 -16.47 -7.42 25.26
N THR A 174 -15.91 -6.43 24.57
CA THR A 174 -16.25 -5.01 24.70
C THR A 174 -17.05 -4.59 23.48
N THR A 175 -18.31 -4.22 23.69
CA THR A 175 -19.10 -3.44 22.73
C THR A 175 -18.67 -1.98 22.87
N SER A 176 -17.50 -1.61 22.36
CA SER A 176 -17.13 -0.20 22.32
C SER A 176 -18.04 0.51 21.32
N ASP A 177 -18.78 1.52 21.78
CA ASP A 177 -19.38 2.53 20.92
C ASP A 177 -18.23 3.13 20.08
N ASN A 178 -18.24 2.91 18.77
CA ASN A 178 -17.13 3.18 17.83
C ASN A 178 -16.76 4.67 17.69
N ARG A 179 -17.24 5.56 18.57
CA ARG A 179 -17.23 7.01 18.36
C ARG A 179 -15.93 7.72 18.78
N ASP A 180 -15.06 7.07 19.57
CA ASP A 180 -13.89 7.73 20.19
C ASP A 180 -12.51 7.22 19.74
N LEU A 181 -12.42 6.21 18.87
CA LEU A 181 -11.11 5.64 18.50
C LEU A 181 -10.56 6.27 17.21
N THR A 182 -9.58 7.17 17.38
CA THR A 182 -8.69 7.62 16.29
C THR A 182 -7.70 6.50 15.92
N LEU A 183 -8.21 5.42 15.31
CA LEU A 183 -7.42 4.28 14.88
C LEU A 183 -6.39 4.72 13.82
N LYS A 184 -5.13 4.33 14.01
CA LYS A 184 -4.03 4.57 13.07
C LYS A 184 -3.43 3.23 12.68
N PHE A 185 -3.53 2.86 11.40
CA PHE A 185 -3.08 1.55 10.90
C PHE A 185 -1.68 1.14 11.39
N PHE A 186 -0.66 1.96 11.12
CA PHE A 186 0.73 1.66 11.50
C PHE A 186 1.02 1.71 13.02
N ILE A 187 0.02 2.03 13.86
CA ILE A 187 0.14 2.04 15.32
C ILE A 187 -0.67 0.91 15.95
N ASN A 188 -1.92 0.74 15.51
CA ASN A 188 -2.89 -0.12 16.17
C ASN A 188 -3.04 -1.49 15.51
N PHE A 189 -2.87 -1.59 14.18
CA PHE A 189 -3.22 -2.79 13.42
C PHE A 189 -2.52 -4.05 13.94
N ALA A 190 -1.19 -4.00 14.09
CA ALA A 190 -0.43 -5.18 14.49
C ALA A 190 -0.89 -5.73 15.85
N GLY A 191 -1.07 -4.85 16.84
CA GLY A 191 -1.49 -5.24 18.18
C GLY A 191 -2.88 -5.89 18.20
N ASP A 192 -3.84 -5.31 17.47
CA ASP A 192 -5.18 -5.90 17.36
C ASP A 192 -5.20 -7.15 16.48
N ALA A 193 -4.24 -7.30 15.56
CA ALA A 193 -4.12 -8.45 14.67
C ALA A 193 -3.54 -9.70 15.33
N ARG A 194 -2.97 -9.60 16.55
CA ARG A 194 -2.22 -10.69 17.19
C ARG A 194 -2.98 -12.02 17.25
N SER A 195 -4.29 -11.98 17.49
CA SER A 195 -5.12 -13.18 17.56
C SER A 195 -5.37 -13.86 16.21
N PHE A 196 -5.04 -13.19 15.10
CA PHE A 196 -5.26 -13.66 13.72
C PHE A 196 -3.96 -14.13 13.05
N THR A 197 -2.81 -13.98 13.68
CA THR A 197 -1.52 -14.42 13.15
C THR A 197 -1.27 -15.90 13.40
N LYS A 198 -0.58 -16.58 12.47
CA LYS A 198 -0.30 -18.04 12.54
C LYS A 198 0.47 -18.46 13.79
N SER A 199 1.40 -17.61 14.25
CA SER A 199 2.21 -17.86 15.45
C SER A 199 2.80 -16.55 15.99
N ALA A 200 3.43 -16.62 17.16
CA ALA A 200 4.16 -15.48 17.74
C ALA A 200 5.27 -14.96 16.81
N GLU A 201 5.97 -15.85 16.10
CA GLU A 201 6.99 -15.46 15.11
C GLU A 201 6.38 -14.70 13.94
N HIS A 202 5.22 -15.14 13.43
CA HIS A 202 4.52 -14.44 12.34
C HIS A 202 4.01 -13.06 12.79
N HIS A 203 3.56 -12.95 14.05
CA HIS A 203 3.21 -11.66 14.62
C HIS A 203 4.41 -10.71 14.72
N GLU A 204 5.58 -11.22 15.13
CA GLU A 204 6.80 -10.42 15.16
C GLU A 204 7.21 -9.96 13.75
N LYS A 205 7.09 -10.83 12.74
CA LYS A 205 7.30 -10.48 11.33
C LYS A 205 6.36 -9.37 10.87
N LEU A 206 5.08 -9.45 11.23
CA LEU A 206 4.09 -8.41 10.94
C LEU A 206 4.49 -7.07 11.57
N VAL A 207 4.84 -7.06 12.87
CA VAL A 207 5.26 -5.85 13.59
C VAL A 207 6.51 -5.24 12.95
N LYS A 208 7.54 -6.05 12.68
CA LYS A 208 8.79 -5.60 12.05
C LYS A 208 8.54 -5.01 10.67
N GLY A 209 7.78 -5.70 9.82
CA GLY A 209 7.45 -5.22 8.47
C GLY A 209 6.66 -3.92 8.48
N LEU A 210 5.61 -3.80 9.31
CA LEU A 210 4.84 -2.57 9.42
C LEU A 210 5.65 -1.40 9.99
N ASN A 211 6.55 -1.66 10.94
CA ASN A 211 7.45 -0.62 11.46
C ASN A 211 8.45 -0.15 10.40
N ALA A 212 9.04 -1.06 9.61
CA ALA A 212 9.94 -0.69 8.52
C ALA A 212 9.25 0.27 7.53
N ILE A 213 8.01 -0.04 7.14
CA ILE A 213 7.21 0.84 6.27
C ILE A 213 6.92 2.17 6.99
N ARG A 214 6.44 2.14 8.23
CA ARG A 214 6.06 3.32 9.02
C ARG A 214 7.18 4.35 9.15
N TYR A 215 8.42 3.89 9.31
CA TYR A 215 9.59 4.75 9.52
C TYR A 215 10.32 5.10 8.21
N SER A 216 9.84 4.61 7.06
CA SER A 216 10.39 4.96 5.75
C SER A 216 10.01 6.38 5.32
N ASN A 217 10.88 7.02 4.54
CA ASN A 217 10.55 8.28 3.90
C ASN A 217 9.39 8.14 2.89
N ALA A 218 9.21 6.97 2.28
CA ALA A 218 8.08 6.71 1.38
C ALA A 218 6.74 6.88 2.09
N TRP A 219 6.59 6.34 3.31
CA TRP A 219 5.37 6.54 4.09
C TRP A 219 5.21 7.99 4.54
N HIS A 220 6.31 8.64 4.95
CA HIS A 220 6.27 10.05 5.32
C HIS A 220 5.84 10.95 4.16
N TYR A 221 6.32 10.69 2.95
CA TYR A 221 5.93 11.37 1.72
C TYR A 221 4.42 11.28 1.49
N VAL A 222 3.87 10.07 1.44
CA VAL A 222 2.44 9.85 1.19
C VAL A 222 1.59 10.49 2.30
N ARG A 223 2.00 10.38 3.56
CA ARG A 223 1.29 11.00 4.69
C ARG A 223 1.29 12.53 4.61
N LYS A 224 2.42 13.15 4.28
CA LYS A 224 2.50 14.60 4.11
C LYS A 224 1.66 15.07 2.94
N LEU A 225 1.68 14.34 1.82
CA LEU A 225 0.83 14.63 0.68
C LEU A 225 -0.67 14.53 1.02
N ARG A 226 -1.10 13.51 1.78
CA ARG A 226 -2.48 13.42 2.26
C ARG A 226 -2.87 14.68 3.03
N ASN A 227 -2.06 15.09 4.00
CA ASN A 227 -2.33 16.26 4.81
C ASN A 227 -2.42 17.53 3.95
N ASN A 228 -1.50 17.70 2.99
CA ASN A 228 -1.52 18.82 2.04
C ASN A 228 -2.79 18.81 1.16
N LEU A 229 -3.25 17.64 0.72
CA LEU A 229 -4.50 17.48 -0.05
C LEU A 229 -5.79 17.70 0.76
N GLU A 230 -5.72 17.65 2.08
CA GLU A 230 -6.88 17.81 2.98
C GLU A 230 -6.93 19.20 3.64
N HIS A 231 -5.78 19.80 3.92
CA HIS A 231 -5.67 20.95 4.80
C HIS A 231 -4.97 22.17 4.20
N ASP A 232 -4.19 22.00 3.12
CA ASP A 232 -3.51 23.13 2.51
C ASP A 232 -4.36 23.75 1.39
N PHE A 233 -4.40 25.08 1.37
CA PHE A 233 -5.03 25.82 0.28
C PHE A 233 -4.17 25.64 -0.97
N ALA A 234 -4.68 24.94 -1.97
CA ALA A 234 -4.00 24.86 -3.25
C ALA A 234 -4.02 26.25 -3.91
N ASP A 235 -2.85 26.73 -4.32
CA ASP A 235 -2.73 27.94 -5.11
C ASP A 235 -3.50 27.76 -6.45
N PRO A 236 -4.52 28.58 -6.74
CA PRO A 236 -5.28 28.52 -7.98
C PRO A 236 -4.44 28.81 -9.24
N SER A 237 -3.29 29.46 -9.10
CA SER A 237 -2.38 29.78 -10.20
C SER A 237 -1.47 28.60 -10.59
N SER A 238 -1.29 27.66 -9.67
CA SER A 238 -0.43 26.49 -9.82
C SER A 238 -1.13 25.33 -10.54
N GLN A 239 -0.33 24.40 -11.06
CA GLN A 239 -0.79 23.18 -11.71
C GLN A 239 -0.11 21.97 -11.06
N TYR A 240 -0.89 20.90 -10.86
CA TYR A 240 -0.49 19.78 -10.03
C TYR A 240 -0.56 18.46 -10.79
N ASN A 241 0.28 17.50 -10.40
CA ASN A 241 0.15 16.11 -10.81
C ASN A 241 0.64 15.21 -9.67
N ILE A 242 -0.19 14.25 -9.26
CA ILE A 242 0.14 13.31 -8.19
C ILE A 242 0.10 11.84 -8.65
N SER A 243 0.21 11.58 -9.95
CA SER A 243 0.20 10.24 -10.55
C SER A 243 1.28 9.33 -9.92
N PHE A 244 2.52 9.81 -9.79
CA PHE A 244 3.60 9.08 -9.12
C PHE A 244 3.25 8.74 -7.66
N SER A 245 2.66 9.69 -6.95
CA SER A 245 2.24 9.52 -5.55
C SER A 245 1.15 8.47 -5.40
N ILE A 246 0.22 8.40 -6.37
CA ILE A 246 -0.82 7.37 -6.43
C ILE A 246 -0.18 5.98 -6.65
N LEU A 247 0.78 5.86 -7.56
CA LEU A 247 1.53 4.60 -7.76
C LEU A 247 2.28 4.17 -6.51
N LEU A 248 3.00 5.09 -5.85
CA LEU A 248 3.69 4.81 -4.60
C LEU A 248 2.72 4.33 -3.51
N LEU A 249 1.58 5.01 -3.35
CA LEU A 249 0.56 4.63 -2.38
C LEU A 249 0.01 3.22 -2.66
N PHE A 250 -0.26 2.89 -3.92
CA PHE A 250 -0.65 1.53 -4.30
C PHE A 250 0.42 0.50 -3.91
N ILE A 251 1.70 0.79 -4.15
CA ILE A 251 2.80 -0.12 -3.80
C ILE A 251 2.86 -0.37 -2.28
N ILE A 252 2.71 0.69 -1.47
CA ILE A 252 2.67 0.57 -0.01
C ILE A 252 1.49 -0.32 0.44
N ILE A 253 0.30 -0.11 -0.14
CA ILE A 253 -0.89 -0.90 0.15
C ILE A 253 -0.66 -2.37 -0.24
N GLY A 254 -0.19 -2.61 -1.46
CA GLY A 254 0.09 -3.95 -1.97
C GLY A 254 1.09 -4.69 -1.09
N ARG A 255 2.17 -4.02 -0.68
CA ARG A 255 3.13 -4.59 0.28
C ARG A 255 2.49 -4.97 1.61
N CYS A 256 1.64 -4.10 2.17
CA CYS A 256 0.94 -4.39 3.42
C CYS A 256 0.04 -5.62 3.26
N MET A 257 -0.67 -5.74 2.12
CA MET A 257 -1.47 -6.93 1.82
C MET A 257 -0.62 -8.19 1.68
N LEU A 258 0.54 -8.12 1.03
CA LEU A 258 1.49 -9.25 0.98
C LEU A 258 1.93 -9.68 2.39
N LEU A 259 2.25 -8.72 3.25
CA LEU A 259 2.68 -8.98 4.64
C LEU A 259 1.57 -9.63 5.47
N ILE A 260 0.34 -9.13 5.36
CA ILE A 260 -0.83 -9.72 6.02
C ILE A 260 -1.04 -11.16 5.53
N ASN A 261 -1.02 -11.39 4.21
CA ASN A 261 -1.16 -12.73 3.65
C ASN A 261 -0.11 -13.73 4.17
N ASP A 262 1.15 -13.31 4.29
CA ASP A 262 2.22 -14.18 4.77
C ASP A 262 2.07 -14.53 6.26
N THR A 263 1.54 -13.61 7.06
CA THR A 263 1.54 -13.70 8.53
C THR A 263 0.23 -14.19 9.15
N PHE A 264 -0.91 -14.03 8.46
CA PHE A 264 -2.23 -14.37 8.97
C PHE A 264 -2.59 -15.84 8.76
N MET A 265 -3.31 -16.40 9.74
CA MET A 265 -4.04 -17.66 9.57
C MET A 265 -4.98 -17.60 8.37
N ASP A 266 -5.25 -18.74 7.73
CA ASP A 266 -6.21 -18.79 6.62
C ASP A 266 -7.66 -18.57 7.07
N ASP A 267 -8.59 -18.42 6.12
CA ASP A 267 -10.00 -18.17 6.41
C ASP A 267 -10.66 -19.28 7.24
N ARG A 268 -10.23 -20.54 7.06
CA ARG A 268 -10.79 -21.65 7.81
C ARG A 268 -10.37 -21.52 9.27
N GLU A 269 -9.08 -21.32 9.52
CA GLU A 269 -8.52 -21.13 10.85
C GLU A 269 -9.12 -19.90 11.56
N ILE A 270 -9.27 -18.77 10.84
CA ILE A 270 -9.91 -17.56 11.36
C ILE A 270 -11.38 -17.84 11.74
N ASN A 271 -12.14 -18.54 10.91
CA ASN A 271 -13.53 -18.86 11.22
C ASN A 271 -13.66 -19.81 12.42
N GLU A 272 -12.77 -20.79 12.53
CA GLU A 272 -12.72 -21.71 13.66
C GLU A 272 -12.44 -20.97 14.98
N ILE A 273 -11.43 -20.08 15.03
CA ILE A 273 -11.12 -19.33 16.26
C ILE A 273 -12.25 -18.38 16.64
N LEU A 274 -12.87 -17.69 15.68
CA LEU A 274 -14.00 -16.80 15.94
C LEU A 274 -15.22 -17.57 16.47
N ALA A 275 -15.51 -18.75 15.92
CA ALA A 275 -16.61 -19.61 16.39
C ALA A 275 -16.37 -20.11 17.83
N ILE A 276 -15.12 -20.50 18.16
CA ILE A 276 -14.75 -20.90 19.52
C ILE A 276 -14.96 -19.75 20.50
N GLN A 277 -14.48 -18.55 20.18
CA GLN A 277 -14.65 -17.39 21.06
C GLN A 277 -16.13 -17.01 21.21
N GLN A 278 -16.91 -17.06 20.12
CA GLN A 278 -18.34 -16.79 20.17
C GLN A 278 -19.10 -17.74 21.10
N ARG A 279 -18.70 -19.03 21.16
CA ARG A 279 -19.27 -20.01 22.10
C ARG A 279 -18.87 -19.70 23.54
N LYS A 280 -17.62 -19.31 23.79
CA LYS A 280 -17.15 -18.90 25.13
C LYS A 280 -17.94 -17.70 25.66
N ILE A 281 -18.19 -16.70 24.81
CA ILE A 281 -18.99 -15.52 25.16
C ILE A 281 -20.42 -15.90 25.55
N LYS A 282 -21.04 -16.84 24.81
CA LYS A 282 -22.41 -17.30 25.10
C LYS A 282 -22.49 -18.07 26.44
N ASN A 283 -21.47 -18.84 26.78
CA ASN A 283 -21.45 -19.64 28.02
C ASN A 283 -21.12 -18.80 29.27
N GLN A 284 -20.76 -17.53 29.11
CA GLN A 284 -20.47 -16.59 30.21
C GLN A 284 -21.63 -15.63 30.53
N LYS A 285 -22.73 -15.70 29.76
CA LYS A 285 -23.97 -14.94 29.97
C LYS A 285 -25.06 -15.87 30.48
#